data_AF-A0A272EPP8-F1
#
_entry.id   AF-A0A272EPP8-F1
#
_cell.length_a   1.000
_cell.length_b   1.000
_cell.length_c   1.000
_cell.angle_alpha   90.00
_cell.angle_beta   90.00
_cell.angle_gamma   90.00
#
_symmetry.space_group_name_H-M   'P 1'
#
loop_
_entity.id
_entity.type
_entity.pdbx_description
1 polymer ?
#
loop_
_entity_poly.entity_id
_entity_poly.type
_entity_poly.pdbx_seq_one_letter_code
_entity_poly.pdbx_strand_id
1 'polypeptide(L)'
;MDAALFNVDGYAAVAEVTGGGVLDESSSQYIKVTTAAEFLAALNNIKYSTKTASTVYKVIEIAADLDLGYEEAGGAATTATYSFFTSANAPLMHPTLLTTGVSSIDIKAYNGLIIYSKTGHTIRHAGFNIKAGENLIIRNLTFDELWEWDELTKGDYDKNDWDYITIGDSSSASGRVWIYHCSFYKAYDGIVDVKKGAATGTTQAENGVTISWSAVLPGSSNASFMKDQ
;
A
#
# COMPACT_ATOMS: atom_id res chain seq x y z
N MET A 1 -17.94 -23.14 -3.54
CA MET A 1 -16.59 -23.00 -2.94
C MET A 1 -16.78 -22.85 -1.45
N ASP A 2 -15.97 -23.53 -0.63
CA ASP A 2 -16.01 -23.39 0.82
C ASP A 2 -15.47 -22.00 1.21
N ALA A 3 -16.27 -21.20 1.91
CA ALA A 3 -15.86 -19.87 2.36
C ALA A 3 -14.69 -19.94 3.37
N ALA A 4 -14.51 -21.07 4.07
CA ALA A 4 -13.41 -21.26 5.01
C ALA A 4 -12.04 -21.28 4.34
N LEU A 5 -11.96 -21.56 3.03
CA LEU A 5 -10.73 -21.52 2.23
C LEU A 5 -10.08 -20.13 2.19
N PHE A 6 -10.88 -19.10 2.47
CA PHE A 6 -10.52 -17.69 2.36
C PHE A 6 -10.38 -17.00 3.72
N ASN A 7 -10.43 -17.77 4.80
CA ASN A 7 -10.16 -17.25 6.14
C ASN A 7 -8.70 -16.82 6.26
N VAL A 8 -8.44 -15.92 7.22
CA VAL A 8 -7.08 -15.58 7.61
C VAL A 8 -6.33 -16.84 8.01
N ASP A 9 -5.11 -17.01 7.50
CA ASP A 9 -4.25 -18.15 7.76
C ASP A 9 -2.79 -17.71 8.05
N GLY A 10 -1.91 -18.69 8.21
CA GLY A 10 -0.48 -18.45 8.42
C GLY A 10 -0.17 -17.63 9.67
N TYR A 11 0.89 -16.83 9.61
CA TYR A 11 1.32 -16.03 10.76
C TYR A 11 0.37 -14.87 11.08
N ALA A 12 -0.38 -14.34 10.12
CA ALA A 12 -1.42 -13.36 10.38
C ALA A 12 -2.57 -13.94 11.22
N ALA A 13 -2.91 -15.23 11.07
CA ALA A 13 -3.88 -15.89 11.94
C ALA A 13 -3.35 -16.07 13.37
N VAL A 14 -2.08 -16.44 13.53
CA VAL A 14 -1.42 -16.52 14.85
C VAL A 14 -1.39 -15.14 15.54
N ALA A 15 -1.20 -14.08 14.76
CA ALA A 15 -1.22 -12.69 15.22
C ALA A 15 -2.64 -12.09 15.37
N GLU A 16 -3.68 -12.92 15.20
CA GLU A 16 -5.09 -12.52 15.31
C GLU A 16 -5.41 -11.26 14.49
N VAL A 17 -4.94 -11.21 13.24
CA VAL A 17 -5.19 -10.09 12.34
C VAL A 17 -6.67 -10.04 11.98
N THR A 18 -7.30 -8.92 12.29
CA THR A 18 -8.72 -8.61 12.05
C THR A 18 -8.92 -7.32 11.24
N GLY A 19 -7.84 -6.54 11.05
CA GLY A 19 -7.89 -5.22 10.44
C GLY A 19 -8.85 -4.28 11.19
N GLY A 20 -9.65 -3.53 10.43
CA GLY A 20 -10.71 -2.68 10.97
C GLY A 20 -11.96 -3.42 11.44
N GLY A 21 -12.00 -4.76 11.32
CA GLY A 21 -13.17 -5.58 11.60
C GLY A 21 -14.25 -5.48 10.50
N VAL A 22 -15.42 -6.07 10.78
CA VAL A 22 -16.57 -6.02 9.87
C VAL A 22 -17.41 -4.79 10.21
N LEU A 23 -17.42 -3.81 9.31
CA LEU A 23 -18.20 -2.58 9.45
C LEU A 23 -19.23 -2.45 8.33
N ASP A 24 -20.40 -1.92 8.67
CA ASP A 24 -21.38 -1.47 7.68
C ASP A 24 -20.83 -0.24 6.92
N GLU A 25 -21.18 -0.10 5.64
CA GLU A 25 -20.78 1.04 4.82
C GLU A 25 -21.35 2.37 5.34
N SER A 26 -22.43 2.33 6.12
CA SER A 26 -23.00 3.49 6.81
C SER A 26 -22.25 3.88 8.08
N SER A 27 -21.25 3.10 8.51
CA SER A 27 -20.44 3.41 9.69
C SER A 27 -19.64 4.69 9.46
N SER A 28 -19.56 5.54 10.49
CA SER A 28 -18.68 6.72 10.46
C SER A 28 -17.18 6.37 10.37
N GLN A 29 -16.82 5.10 10.60
CA GLN A 29 -15.45 4.60 10.50
C GLN A 29 -15.16 3.89 9.17
N TYR A 30 -16.12 3.92 8.24
CA TYR A 30 -16.01 3.42 6.89
C TYR A 30 -15.95 4.59 5.91
N ILE A 31 -15.02 4.56 4.97
CA ILE A 31 -14.95 5.56 3.90
C ILE A 31 -14.75 4.90 2.54
N LYS A 32 -15.46 5.42 1.53
CA LYS A 32 -15.21 5.12 0.13
C LYS A 32 -14.38 6.25 -0.47
N VAL A 33 -13.35 5.90 -1.22
CA VAL A 33 -12.47 6.85 -1.90
C VAL A 33 -12.39 6.51 -3.38
N THR A 34 -12.41 7.54 -4.21
CA THR A 34 -12.39 7.44 -5.68
C THR A 34 -11.29 8.30 -6.31
N THR A 35 -10.57 9.07 -5.50
CA THR A 35 -9.51 9.98 -5.95
C THR A 35 -8.30 9.92 -5.02
N ALA A 36 -7.14 10.33 -5.52
CA ALA A 36 -5.93 10.47 -4.72
C ALA A 36 -6.14 11.37 -3.50
N ALA A 37 -6.80 12.52 -3.67
CA ALA A 37 -7.07 13.46 -2.59
C ALA A 37 -7.93 12.84 -1.46
N GLU A 38 -8.99 12.10 -1.82
CA GLU A 38 -9.83 11.40 -0.85
C GLU A 38 -9.06 10.29 -0.11
N PHE A 39 -8.23 9.53 -0.83
CA PHE A 39 -7.40 8.49 -0.24
C PHE A 39 -6.38 9.06 0.76
N LEU A 40 -5.66 10.12 0.39
CA LEU A 40 -4.71 10.79 1.28
C LEU A 40 -5.41 11.43 2.48
N ALA A 41 -6.58 12.04 2.29
CA ALA A 41 -7.39 12.54 3.39
C ALA A 41 -7.82 11.42 4.35
N ALA A 42 -8.21 10.25 3.81
CA ALA A 42 -8.56 9.08 4.59
C ALA A 42 -7.36 8.54 5.38
N LEU A 43 -6.18 8.43 4.77
CA LEU A 43 -4.93 8.04 5.46
C LEU A 43 -4.54 9.05 6.55
N ASN A 44 -4.82 10.34 6.38
CA ASN A 44 -4.63 11.30 7.47
C ASN A 44 -5.63 11.09 8.63
N ASN A 45 -6.74 10.39 8.38
CA ASN A 45 -7.77 10.13 9.36
C ASN A 45 -7.60 8.82 10.15
N ILE A 46 -6.78 7.87 9.70
CA ILE A 46 -6.50 6.61 10.43
C ILE A 46 -5.63 6.78 11.68
N LYS A 47 -5.05 7.98 11.90
CA LYS A 47 -4.00 8.26 12.90
C LYS A 47 -4.51 8.16 14.35
N TYR A 48 -4.50 6.97 14.90
CA TYR A 48 -4.99 6.61 16.23
C TYR A 48 -4.22 7.29 17.39
N SER A 49 -2.96 7.67 17.17
CA SER A 49 -2.14 8.38 18.18
C SER A 49 -2.59 9.82 18.44
N THR A 50 -3.44 10.38 17.59
CA THR A 50 -3.85 11.80 17.64
C THR A 50 -5.37 12.00 17.62
N LYS A 51 -6.13 10.90 17.53
CA LYS A 51 -7.58 10.92 17.34
C LYS A 51 -8.26 9.86 18.20
N THR A 52 -9.49 10.12 18.63
CA THR A 52 -10.27 9.14 19.40
C THR A 52 -10.61 7.95 18.51
N ALA A 53 -10.55 6.75 19.09
CA ALA A 53 -10.79 5.47 18.42
C ALA A 53 -12.08 5.42 17.58
N SER A 54 -13.14 6.10 18.00
CA SER A 54 -14.45 6.15 17.31
C SER A 54 -14.52 7.13 16.13
N THR A 55 -13.50 7.97 15.97
CA THR A 55 -13.46 9.06 14.97
C THR A 55 -12.50 8.78 13.81
N VAL A 56 -11.70 7.72 13.92
CA VAL A 56 -10.76 7.30 12.87
C VAL A 56 -11.42 6.32 11.93
N TYR A 57 -11.07 6.40 10.65
CA TYR A 57 -11.41 5.34 9.70
C TYR A 57 -10.69 4.04 10.05
N LYS A 58 -11.45 2.95 9.96
CA LYS A 58 -11.03 1.57 10.16
C LYS A 58 -11.13 0.77 8.86
N VAL A 59 -11.96 1.22 7.92
CA VAL A 59 -12.09 0.63 6.59
C VAL A 59 -12.02 1.74 5.54
N ILE A 60 -11.11 1.58 4.59
CA ILE A 60 -10.99 2.41 3.39
C ILE A 60 -11.30 1.52 2.20
N GLU A 61 -12.43 1.78 1.52
CA GLU A 61 -12.80 1.15 0.26
C GLU A 61 -12.30 2.01 -0.91
N ILE A 62 -11.39 1.46 -1.70
CA ILE A 62 -10.96 1.97 -2.99
C ILE A 62 -12.05 1.60 -4.02
N ALA A 63 -12.79 2.61 -4.48
CA ALA A 63 -13.96 2.48 -5.35
C ALA A 63 -13.72 3.01 -6.78
N ALA A 64 -12.48 3.39 -7.09
CA ALA A 64 -12.00 3.67 -8.44
C ALA A 64 -10.49 3.39 -8.49
N ASP A 65 -9.93 3.27 -9.69
CA ASP A 65 -8.48 3.26 -9.85
C ASP A 65 -7.89 4.57 -9.34
N LEU A 66 -6.75 4.50 -8.66
CA LEU A 66 -6.05 5.64 -8.07
C LEU A 66 -4.69 5.81 -8.72
N ASP A 67 -4.52 6.95 -9.39
CA ASP A 67 -3.24 7.42 -9.90
C ASP A 67 -2.61 8.29 -8.80
N LEU A 68 -1.55 7.78 -8.18
CA LEU A 68 -0.95 8.33 -6.96
C LEU A 68 0.47 8.88 -7.19
N GLY A 69 0.85 9.14 -8.43
CA GLY A 69 2.13 9.75 -8.78
C GLY A 69 2.31 11.11 -8.12
N TYR A 70 3.55 11.48 -7.82
CA TYR A 70 3.83 12.64 -6.98
C TYR A 70 3.26 13.94 -7.56
N GLU A 71 3.51 14.19 -8.84
CA GLU A 71 3.06 15.42 -9.52
C GLU A 71 1.54 15.39 -9.77
N GLU A 72 1.00 14.24 -10.21
CA GLU A 72 -0.44 14.12 -10.52
C GLU A 72 -1.33 14.16 -9.27
N ALA A 73 -0.81 13.75 -8.11
CA ALA A 73 -1.50 13.87 -6.82
C ALA A 73 -1.22 15.20 -6.10
N GLY A 74 -0.74 16.23 -6.81
CA GLY A 74 -0.62 17.61 -6.34
C GLY A 74 0.73 18.00 -5.73
N GLY A 75 1.72 17.11 -5.78
CA GLY A 75 3.13 17.37 -5.50
C GLY A 75 3.38 18.06 -4.17
N ALA A 76 4.17 19.14 -4.21
CA ALA A 76 4.60 19.86 -3.01
C ALA A 76 3.44 20.41 -2.16
N ALA A 77 2.32 20.80 -2.78
CA ALA A 77 1.15 21.30 -2.04
C ALA A 77 0.49 20.20 -1.21
N THR A 78 0.39 19.00 -1.79
CA THR A 78 -0.11 17.81 -1.10
C THR A 78 0.85 17.37 0.00
N THR A 79 2.17 17.37 -0.23
CA THR A 79 3.19 17.08 0.79
C THR A 79 3.11 18.03 1.99
N ALA A 80 2.89 19.33 1.74
CA ALA A 80 2.74 20.32 2.81
C ALA A 80 1.51 20.04 3.70
N THR A 81 0.47 19.43 3.13
CA THR A 81 -0.76 19.05 3.84
C THR A 81 -0.62 17.67 4.53
N TYR A 82 0.03 16.73 3.84
CA TYR A 82 0.16 15.34 4.21
C TYR A 82 1.64 14.94 4.19
N SER A 83 2.35 15.15 5.29
CA SER A 83 3.78 14.84 5.41
C SER A 83 4.16 13.34 5.28
N PHE A 84 3.17 12.46 5.18
CA PHE A 84 3.35 11.05 4.88
C PHE A 84 3.32 10.74 3.37
N PHE A 85 2.97 11.71 2.54
CA PHE A 85 3.04 11.66 1.09
C PHE A 85 4.27 12.45 0.65
N THR A 86 5.23 11.78 0.01
CA THR A 86 6.50 12.37 -0.41
C THR A 86 6.88 11.91 -1.80
N SER A 87 7.72 12.67 -2.50
CA SER A 87 8.34 12.19 -3.74
C SER A 87 9.24 11.01 -3.43
N ALA A 88 9.11 9.92 -4.19
CA ALA A 88 10.12 8.86 -4.24
C ALA A 88 11.35 9.34 -5.03
N ASN A 89 12.35 8.46 -5.17
CA ASN A 89 13.43 8.69 -6.12
C ASN A 89 12.85 8.99 -7.50
N ALA A 90 13.38 10.00 -8.18
CA ALA A 90 12.78 10.49 -9.41
C ALA A 90 12.96 9.50 -10.59
N PRO A 91 11.93 9.31 -11.43
CA PRO A 91 12.05 8.58 -12.68
C PRO A 91 13.09 9.20 -13.60
N LEU A 92 13.73 8.38 -14.42
CA LEU A 92 14.77 8.81 -15.36
C LEU A 92 14.33 8.78 -16.81
N MET A 93 13.44 7.86 -17.19
CA MET A 93 13.19 7.63 -18.61
C MET A 93 11.76 7.29 -18.97
N HIS A 94 10.98 6.66 -18.10
CA HIS A 94 9.63 6.29 -18.47
C HIS A 94 8.77 7.55 -18.68
N PRO A 95 8.20 7.81 -19.87
CA PRO A 95 7.56 9.09 -20.18
C PRO A 95 6.32 9.38 -19.33
N THR A 96 5.51 8.35 -19.05
CA THR A 96 4.43 8.45 -18.05
C THR A 96 4.98 8.87 -16.69
N LEU A 97 5.95 8.13 -16.13
CA LEU A 97 6.49 8.42 -14.79
C LEU A 97 7.22 9.77 -14.70
N LEU A 98 7.90 10.20 -15.78
CA LEU A 98 8.50 11.53 -15.87
C LEU A 98 7.45 12.65 -15.78
N THR A 99 6.20 12.36 -16.16
CA THR A 99 5.08 13.31 -16.09
C THR A 99 4.34 13.21 -14.75
N THR A 100 4.03 12.00 -14.30
CA THR A 100 3.22 11.75 -13.10
C THR A 100 4.04 11.88 -11.82
N GLY A 101 5.35 11.69 -11.90
CA GLY A 101 6.21 11.42 -10.75
C GLY A 101 5.87 10.07 -10.10
N VAL A 102 6.64 9.72 -9.07
CA VAL A 102 6.39 8.54 -8.23
C VAL A 102 6.33 8.97 -6.77
N SER A 103 5.31 8.52 -6.06
CA SER A 103 5.14 8.84 -4.64
C SER A 103 5.62 7.71 -3.74
N SER A 104 6.10 8.08 -2.56
CA SER A 104 6.25 7.19 -1.41
C SER A 104 5.23 7.61 -0.35
N ILE A 105 4.38 6.67 0.08
CA ILE A 105 3.25 6.93 0.97
C ILE A 105 3.41 6.12 2.26
N ASP A 106 3.71 6.80 3.36
CA ASP A 106 3.75 6.20 4.68
C ASP A 106 2.32 5.95 5.22
N ILE A 107 1.90 4.68 5.25
CA ILE A 107 0.70 4.25 5.97
C ILE A 107 1.12 3.97 7.42
N LYS A 108 0.80 4.92 8.31
CA LYS A 108 1.31 4.90 9.69
C LYS A 108 0.33 5.37 10.76
N ALA A 109 0.66 5.03 12.01
CA ALA A 109 -0.10 5.38 13.20
C ALA A 109 -1.55 4.84 13.20
N TYR A 110 -1.78 3.71 12.53
CA TYR A 110 -3.06 2.99 12.56
C TYR A 110 -3.04 1.89 13.63
N ASN A 111 -4.22 1.50 14.08
CA ASN A 111 -4.42 0.29 14.88
C ASN A 111 -5.72 -0.34 14.41
N GLY A 112 -5.65 -1.46 13.69
CA GLY A 112 -6.81 -2.07 13.06
C GLY A 112 -7.28 -1.28 11.85
N LEU A 113 -6.84 -1.68 10.66
CA LEU A 113 -7.20 -1.04 9.38
C LEU A 113 -7.43 -2.08 8.29
N ILE A 114 -8.44 -1.86 7.46
CA ILE A 114 -8.62 -2.53 6.16
C ILE A 114 -8.52 -1.47 5.06
N ILE A 115 -7.67 -1.71 4.06
CA ILE A 115 -7.68 -1.00 2.78
C ILE A 115 -8.04 -2.02 1.71
N TYR A 116 -9.11 -1.78 0.96
CA TYR A 116 -9.55 -2.78 -0.01
C TYR A 116 -10.32 -2.22 -1.19
N SER A 117 -10.46 -3.01 -2.25
CA SER A 117 -11.48 -2.77 -3.28
C SER A 117 -12.48 -3.93 -3.36
N LYS A 118 -13.71 -3.64 -3.81
CA LYS A 118 -14.68 -4.68 -4.16
C LYS A 118 -14.38 -5.34 -5.50
N THR A 119 -13.74 -4.61 -6.41
CA THR A 119 -13.63 -4.96 -7.84
C THR A 119 -12.18 -4.99 -8.33
N GLY A 120 -11.19 -5.03 -7.43
CA GLY A 120 -9.79 -5.14 -7.84
C GLY A 120 -9.18 -3.85 -8.37
N HIS A 121 -9.66 -2.68 -7.91
CA HIS A 121 -9.17 -1.38 -8.39
C HIS A 121 -7.65 -1.22 -8.30
N THR A 122 -7.12 -0.49 -9.27
CA THR A 122 -5.67 -0.34 -9.47
C THR A 122 -5.11 0.82 -8.68
N ILE A 123 -3.94 0.62 -8.08
CA ILE A 123 -3.07 1.65 -7.50
C ILE A 123 -1.88 1.81 -8.43
N ARG A 124 -1.63 3.02 -8.93
CA ARG A 124 -0.51 3.34 -9.84
C ARG A 124 0.46 4.34 -9.23
N HIS A 125 1.71 4.27 -9.69
CA HIS A 125 2.74 5.31 -9.50
C HIS A 125 3.09 5.63 -8.03
N ALA A 126 2.86 4.70 -7.10
CA ALA A 126 3.21 4.89 -5.69
C ALA A 126 3.64 3.61 -4.98
N GLY A 127 4.60 3.75 -4.08
CA GLY A 127 4.97 2.73 -3.09
C GLY A 127 4.33 3.00 -1.73
N PHE A 128 3.82 1.95 -1.08
CA PHE A 128 3.22 2.01 0.25
C PHE A 128 4.21 1.54 1.32
N ASN A 129 4.58 2.43 2.22
CA ASN A 129 5.44 2.12 3.36
C ASN A 129 4.58 1.89 4.61
N ILE A 130 4.51 0.65 5.07
CA ILE A 130 3.78 0.28 6.28
C ILE A 130 4.70 0.48 7.50
N LYS A 131 4.37 1.46 8.32
CA LYS A 131 5.21 1.97 9.42
C LYS A 131 4.40 2.25 10.69
N ALA A 132 4.98 2.06 11.86
CA ALA A 132 4.42 2.49 13.16
C ALA A 132 2.90 2.22 13.33
N GLY A 133 2.44 1.00 13.04
CA GLY A 133 1.05 0.59 13.15
C GLY A 133 0.93 -0.93 13.23
N GLU A 134 -0.24 -1.42 13.65
CA GLU A 134 -0.50 -2.85 13.80
C GLU A 134 -1.90 -3.22 13.31
N ASN A 135 -2.07 -4.50 12.97
CA ASN A 135 -3.33 -5.09 12.56
C ASN A 135 -3.87 -4.47 11.26
N LEU A 136 -3.17 -4.72 10.16
CA LEU A 136 -3.49 -4.22 8.81
C LEU A 136 -3.95 -5.34 7.89
N ILE A 137 -5.00 -5.08 7.12
CA ILE A 137 -5.37 -5.89 5.96
C ILE A 137 -5.33 -5.02 4.72
N ILE A 138 -4.63 -5.47 3.68
CA ILE A 138 -4.70 -4.92 2.32
C ILE A 138 -5.27 -6.02 1.44
N ARG A 139 -6.41 -5.77 0.77
CA ARG A 139 -7.04 -6.83 -0.02
C ARG A 139 -7.67 -6.41 -1.33
N ASN A 140 -7.64 -7.32 -2.31
CA ASN A 140 -8.32 -7.18 -3.59
C ASN A 140 -8.00 -5.85 -4.29
N LEU A 141 -6.72 -5.52 -4.37
CA LEU A 141 -6.20 -4.36 -5.11
C LEU A 141 -5.25 -4.85 -6.19
N THR A 142 -5.19 -4.10 -7.28
CA THR A 142 -4.17 -4.27 -8.31
C THR A 142 -3.09 -3.20 -8.10
N PHE A 143 -1.82 -3.57 -8.18
CA PHE A 143 -0.68 -2.67 -8.10
C PHE A 143 0.05 -2.70 -9.43
N ASP A 144 0.18 -1.55 -10.08
CA ASP A 144 0.70 -1.45 -11.45
C ASP A 144 1.50 -0.17 -11.68
N GLU A 145 2.21 -0.13 -12.81
CA GLU A 145 2.88 1.05 -13.35
C GLU A 145 3.97 1.61 -12.41
N LEU A 146 4.68 0.76 -11.66
CA LEU A 146 5.80 1.16 -10.78
C LEU A 146 7.15 0.60 -11.25
N TRP A 147 7.38 0.57 -12.56
CA TRP A 147 8.63 0.09 -13.16
C TRP A 147 9.09 0.99 -14.30
N GLU A 148 10.39 1.23 -14.37
CA GLU A 148 11.06 1.75 -15.56
C GLU A 148 12.35 0.97 -15.81
N TRP A 149 12.88 1.01 -17.03
CA TRP A 149 14.21 0.48 -17.29
C TRP A 149 15.29 1.27 -16.52
N ASP A 150 16.28 0.55 -16.00
CA ASP A 150 17.38 1.16 -15.25
C ASP A 150 18.62 1.38 -16.12
N GLU A 151 18.67 2.55 -16.77
CA GLU A 151 19.85 3.00 -17.50
C GLU A 151 21.05 3.30 -16.59
N LEU A 152 20.83 3.73 -15.34
CA LEU A 152 21.93 4.24 -14.51
C LEU A 152 22.81 3.12 -13.99
N THR A 153 22.21 2.05 -13.46
CA THR A 153 22.96 0.89 -12.97
C THR A 153 23.05 -0.23 -14.01
N LYS A 154 22.48 -0.02 -15.21
CA LYS A 154 22.52 -0.95 -16.35
C LYS A 154 21.80 -2.27 -16.06
N GLY A 155 20.66 -2.17 -15.39
CA GLY A 155 19.78 -3.30 -15.10
C GLY A 155 20.04 -3.98 -13.75
N ASP A 156 20.83 -3.39 -12.84
CA ASP A 156 20.93 -3.88 -11.46
C ASP A 156 19.73 -3.43 -10.61
N TYR A 157 19.03 -2.36 -11.00
CA TYR A 157 17.85 -1.79 -10.30
C TYR A 157 18.14 -1.31 -8.86
N ASP A 158 19.36 -0.81 -8.61
CA ASP A 158 19.83 -0.36 -7.29
C ASP A 158 19.66 1.15 -7.04
N LYS A 159 18.94 1.88 -7.92
CA LYS A 159 18.80 3.34 -7.82
C LYS A 159 17.47 3.78 -7.24
N ASN A 160 16.36 3.34 -7.83
CA ASN A 160 15.08 3.96 -7.56
C ASN A 160 14.43 3.43 -6.27
N ASP A 161 14.74 2.22 -5.83
CA ASP A 161 14.21 1.60 -4.61
C ASP A 161 12.67 1.67 -4.53
N TRP A 162 11.98 1.47 -5.66
CA TRP A 162 10.52 1.51 -5.69
C TRP A 162 9.93 0.11 -5.47
N ASP A 163 9.42 -0.09 -4.26
CA ASP A 163 8.58 -1.24 -3.91
C ASP A 163 7.09 -0.87 -3.99
N TYR A 164 6.21 -1.81 -4.35
CA TYR A 164 4.76 -1.56 -4.18
C TYR A 164 4.38 -1.48 -2.70
N ILE A 165 4.88 -2.40 -1.86
CA ILE A 165 4.62 -2.40 -0.43
C ILE A 165 5.90 -2.74 0.33
N THR A 166 6.33 -1.88 1.23
CA THR A 166 7.43 -2.14 2.17
C THR A 166 6.89 -2.19 3.59
N ILE A 167 7.05 -3.32 4.28
CA ILE A 167 6.65 -3.52 5.67
C ILE A 167 7.89 -3.42 6.56
N GLY A 168 7.84 -2.51 7.55
CA GLY A 168 8.86 -2.49 8.61
C GLY A 168 10.15 -1.74 8.24
N ASP A 169 10.12 -0.80 7.30
CA ASP A 169 11.32 0.02 7.01
C ASP A 169 11.58 1.15 8.02
N SER A 170 10.77 1.28 9.08
CA SER A 170 11.00 2.23 10.18
C SER A 170 11.64 1.60 11.41
N SER A 171 12.23 2.43 12.29
CA SER A 171 12.64 2.04 13.64
C SER A 171 11.46 1.72 14.57
N SER A 172 10.24 2.11 14.17
CA SER A 172 9.01 1.75 14.85
C SER A 172 8.38 0.53 14.18
N ALA A 173 7.87 -0.35 15.02
CA ALA A 173 7.28 -1.62 14.65
C ALA A 173 6.16 -1.56 13.61
N SER A 174 6.08 -2.56 12.75
CA SER A 174 4.96 -2.78 11.82
C SER A 174 4.79 -4.26 11.58
N GLY A 175 3.96 -4.90 12.41
CA GLY A 175 3.64 -6.33 12.35
C GLY A 175 2.14 -6.54 12.31
N ARG A 176 1.70 -7.80 12.24
CA ARG A 176 0.28 -8.17 12.17
C ARG A 176 -0.35 -7.64 10.88
N VAL A 177 0.13 -8.14 9.74
CA VAL A 177 -0.26 -7.70 8.40
C VAL A 177 -0.77 -8.88 7.58
N TRP A 178 -1.89 -8.69 6.87
CA TRP A 178 -2.40 -9.65 5.90
C TRP A 178 -2.62 -8.99 4.55
N ILE A 179 -1.90 -9.46 3.54
CA ILE A 179 -2.07 -9.05 2.13
C ILE A 179 -2.76 -10.20 1.40
N TYR A 180 -3.93 -9.93 0.84
CA TYR A 180 -4.85 -10.99 0.39
C TYR A 180 -5.56 -10.64 -0.93
N HIS A 181 -5.53 -11.55 -1.92
CA HIS A 181 -6.15 -11.31 -3.24
C HIS A 181 -5.63 -10.07 -3.98
N CYS A 182 -4.38 -9.68 -3.76
CA CYS A 182 -3.79 -8.59 -4.52
C CYS A 182 -3.17 -9.10 -5.82
N SER A 183 -3.18 -8.28 -6.86
CA SER A 183 -2.41 -8.52 -8.08
C SER A 183 -1.29 -7.49 -8.16
N PHE A 184 -0.07 -7.94 -8.42
CA PHE A 184 1.10 -7.09 -8.53
C PHE A 184 1.71 -7.28 -9.91
N TYR A 185 1.82 -6.18 -10.67
CA TYR A 185 2.55 -6.15 -11.93
C TYR A 185 4.04 -5.89 -11.68
N LYS A 186 4.80 -5.51 -12.71
CA LYS A 186 6.23 -5.27 -12.60
C LYS A 186 6.50 -4.06 -11.68
N ALA A 187 7.46 -4.21 -10.77
CA ALA A 187 8.01 -3.14 -9.93
C ALA A 187 9.48 -2.93 -10.28
N TYR A 188 10.02 -1.74 -10.02
CA TYR A 188 11.44 -1.43 -10.17
C TYR A 188 12.31 -2.31 -9.28
N ASP A 189 11.97 -2.41 -8.00
CA ASP A 189 12.65 -3.26 -7.02
C ASP A 189 11.70 -4.34 -6.48
N GLY A 190 11.24 -4.24 -5.23
CA GLY A 190 10.42 -5.23 -4.56
C GLY A 190 8.93 -5.18 -4.89
N ILE A 191 8.25 -6.33 -4.76
CA ILE A 191 6.78 -6.39 -4.85
C ILE A 191 6.17 -6.16 -3.46
N VAL A 192 6.52 -7.04 -2.52
CA VAL A 192 6.21 -6.87 -1.11
C VAL A 192 7.46 -7.19 -0.31
N ASP A 193 8.03 -6.17 0.29
CA ASP A 193 9.26 -6.27 1.06
C ASP A 193 8.95 -6.30 2.55
N VAL A 194 9.61 -7.20 3.28
CA VAL A 194 9.47 -7.33 4.73
C VAL A 194 10.84 -7.11 5.37
N LYS A 195 11.02 -5.93 5.97
CA LYS A 195 12.32 -5.43 6.46
C LYS A 195 12.34 -5.32 7.98
N LYS A 196 13.56 -5.34 8.54
CA LYS A 196 13.86 -5.10 9.97
C LYS A 196 12.95 -5.90 10.93
N GLY A 197 12.60 -7.12 10.52
CA GLY A 197 11.76 -8.05 11.27
C GLY A 197 10.26 -7.79 11.21
N ALA A 198 9.78 -6.72 10.55
CA ALA A 198 8.38 -6.28 10.56
C ALA A 198 7.77 -6.44 11.96
N ALA A 199 8.54 -5.99 12.96
CA ALA A 199 8.43 -6.53 14.30
C ALA A 199 7.84 -5.52 15.26
N THR A 200 6.73 -5.86 15.91
CA THR A 200 6.27 -5.19 17.14
C THR A 200 6.85 -5.80 18.41
N GLY A 201 7.44 -6.99 18.29
CA GLY A 201 8.16 -7.68 19.34
C GLY A 201 9.03 -8.82 18.81
N THR A 202 9.14 -9.91 19.56
CA THR A 202 10.01 -11.05 19.21
C THR A 202 9.22 -12.32 18.91
N THR A 203 7.89 -12.25 18.98
CA THR A 203 7.01 -13.40 18.77
C THR A 203 6.23 -13.32 17.46
N GLN A 204 5.76 -14.48 16.98
CA GLN A 204 4.89 -14.55 15.81
C GLN A 204 3.56 -13.81 16.03
N ALA A 205 3.05 -13.81 17.25
CA ALA A 205 1.81 -13.11 17.61
C ALA A 205 1.95 -11.58 17.44
N GLU A 206 3.16 -11.05 17.63
CA GLU A 206 3.48 -9.62 17.50
C GLU A 206 3.83 -9.22 16.06
N ASN A 207 4.39 -10.15 15.28
CA ASN A 207 5.05 -9.84 14.00
C ASN A 207 4.36 -10.48 12.79
N GLY A 208 3.29 -11.23 12.98
CA GLY A 208 2.75 -12.12 11.95
C GLY A 208 2.39 -11.41 10.64
N VAL A 209 3.03 -11.84 9.55
CA VAL A 209 2.72 -11.40 8.18
C VAL A 209 2.28 -12.62 7.38
N THR A 210 1.14 -12.50 6.69
CA THR A 210 0.69 -13.47 5.69
C THR A 210 0.46 -12.74 4.36
N ILE A 211 0.95 -13.31 3.27
CA ILE A 211 0.63 -12.93 1.89
C ILE A 211 0.01 -14.16 1.24
N SER A 212 -1.24 -14.07 0.81
CA SER A 212 -2.02 -15.24 0.37
C SER A 212 -2.97 -14.90 -0.76
N TRP A 213 -3.24 -15.87 -1.64
CA TRP A 213 -4.17 -15.70 -2.78
C TRP A 213 -3.85 -14.52 -3.70
N SER A 214 -2.60 -14.04 -3.68
CA SER A 214 -2.15 -12.93 -4.50
C SER A 214 -1.41 -13.42 -5.75
N ALA A 215 -1.47 -12.63 -6.81
CA ALA A 215 -0.80 -12.93 -8.08
C ALA A 215 0.36 -11.97 -8.31
N VAL A 216 1.48 -12.50 -8.79
CA VAL A 216 2.60 -11.73 -9.35
C VAL A 216 2.57 -11.91 -10.86
N LEU A 217 2.41 -10.82 -11.58
CA LEU A 217 2.14 -10.78 -13.02
C LEU A 217 3.28 -10.04 -13.75
N PRO A 218 3.63 -10.46 -14.98
CA PRO A 218 4.67 -9.78 -15.74
C PRO A 218 4.16 -8.46 -16.33
N GLY A 219 5.10 -7.55 -16.59
CA GLY A 219 4.82 -6.32 -17.34
C GLY A 219 3.82 -5.41 -16.63
N SER A 220 2.79 -4.96 -17.35
CA SER A 220 1.71 -4.11 -16.85
C SER A 220 0.38 -4.57 -17.45
N SER A 221 -0.73 -4.31 -16.76
CA SER A 221 -2.08 -4.45 -17.33
C SER A 221 -2.30 -3.47 -18.49
N ASN A 222 -1.57 -2.36 -18.49
CA ASN A 222 -1.55 -1.38 -19.54
C ASN A 222 -0.37 -1.65 -20.48
N ALA A 223 -0.65 -2.30 -21.61
CA ALA A 223 0.39 -2.64 -22.59
C ALA A 223 1.11 -1.41 -23.18
N SER A 224 0.55 -0.20 -23.09
CA SER A 224 1.21 1.03 -23.55
C SER A 224 2.32 1.46 -22.59
N PHE A 225 2.10 1.31 -21.27
CA PHE A 225 3.12 1.59 -20.25
C PHE A 225 4.43 0.82 -20.53
N MET A 226 4.32 -0.45 -20.91
CA MET A 226 5.51 -1.27 -21.18
C MET A 226 6.22 -0.96 -22.51
N LYS A 227 5.58 -0.26 -23.45
CA LYS A 227 6.14 0.01 -24.79
C LYS A 227 6.97 1.28 -24.84
N ASP A 228 6.74 2.18 -23.90
CA ASP A 228 7.27 3.54 -23.94
C ASP A 228 8.66 3.66 -23.28
N GLN A 229 9.44 2.58 -23.27
CA GLN A 229 10.69 2.43 -22.49
C GLN A 229 11.86 1.95 -23.35
#